data_AF-A0A1G0LG67-F1
#
_entry.id   AF-A0A1G0LG67-F1
#
_cell.length_a   1.000
_cell.length_b   1.000
_cell.length_c   1.000
_cell.angle_alpha   90.00
_cell.angle_beta   90.00
_cell.angle_gamma   90.00
#
_symmetry.space_group_name_H-M   'P 1'
#
loop_
_entity.id
_entity.type
_entity.pdbx_description
1 polymer ?
#
loop_
_entity_poly.entity_id
_entity_poly.type
_entity_poly.pdbx_seq_one_letter_code
_entity_poly.pdbx_strand_id
1 'polypeptide(L)' 'MRRLDDGKGSKDGKPGNMYEHLGATEVERQKNLDIFKAWVGNWSLKRFPDSNMEDLKNIKVKY' A
#
# COMPACT_ATOMS: atom_id res chain seq x y z
N MET A 1 -4.46 -7.95 -10.69
CA MET A 1 -4.54 -6.53 -10.26
C MET A 1 -3.25 -6.24 -9.51
N ARG A 2 -2.52 -5.17 -9.86
CA ARG A 2 -1.26 -4.84 -9.17
C ARG A 2 -1.58 -4.34 -7.76
N ARG A 3 -1.21 -5.11 -6.73
CA ARG A 3 -1.43 -4.79 -5.32
C ARG A 3 -0.10 -4.64 -4.61
N LEU A 4 0.03 -3.57 -3.84
CA LEU A 4 1.19 -3.26 -3.03
C LEU A 4 0.74 -3.21 -1.57
N ASP A 5 0.94 -4.31 -0.84
CA ASP A 5 0.62 -4.42 0.59
C ASP A 5 1.43 -5.57 1.19
N ASP A 6 1.69 -5.51 2.49
CA ASP A 6 2.50 -6.48 3.23
C ASP A 6 1.70 -7.68 3.75
N GLY A 7 0.41 -7.80 3.40
CA GLY A 7 -0.44 -8.93 3.79
C GLY A 7 -0.85 -8.95 5.27
N LYS A 8 -0.28 -8.10 6.14
CA LYS A 8 -0.56 -8.10 7.58
C LYS A 8 -2.02 -7.77 7.94
N GLY A 9 -2.72 -7.08 7.05
CA GLY A 9 -4.15 -6.77 7.17
C GLY A 9 -5.08 -7.71 6.41
N SER A 10 -4.54 -8.71 5.71
CA SER A 10 -5.32 -9.65 4.91
C SER A 10 -5.75 -10.86 5.73
N LYS A 11 -6.97 -11.37 5.51
CA LYS A 11 -7.48 -12.59 6.17
C LYS A 11 -6.59 -13.81 5.92
N ASP A 12 -5.91 -13.83 4.77
CA ASP A 12 -5.04 -14.93 4.36
C ASP A 12 -3.56 -14.67 4.65
N GLY A 13 -3.20 -13.51 5.21
CA GLY A 13 -1.81 -13.10 5.46
C GLY A 13 -0.94 -12.94 4.20
N LYS A 14 -1.53 -13.08 3.01
CA LYS A 14 -0.80 -13.05 1.73
C LYS A 14 -0.50 -11.60 1.32
N PRO A 15 0.77 -11.25 1.08
CA PRO A 15 1.12 -9.93 0.58
C PRO A 15 0.65 -9.74 -0.87
N GLY A 16 0.53 -8.47 -1.27
CA GLY A 16 0.22 -8.08 -2.64
C GLY A 16 1.33 -8.53 -3.61
N ASN A 17 0.96 -8.80 -4.85
CA ASN A 17 1.88 -9.32 -5.87
C ASN A 17 3.02 -8.36 -6.25
N MET A 18 2.95 -7.07 -5.88
CA MET A 18 4.02 -6.10 -6.11
C MET A 18 4.95 -5.92 -4.90
N TYR A 19 4.58 -6.46 -3.73
CA TYR A 19 5.36 -6.31 -2.50
C TYR A 19 6.75 -6.94 -2.61
N GLU A 20 6.87 -8.05 -3.35
CA GLU A 20 8.15 -8.71 -3.61
C GLU A 20 9.17 -7.84 -4.36
N HIS A 21 8.71 -6.83 -5.10
CA HIS A 21 9.58 -5.94 -5.86
C HIS A 21 10.10 -4.74 -5.04
N LEU A 22 9.69 -4.63 -3.77
CA LEU A 22 10.17 -3.57 -2.89
C LEU A 22 11.57 -3.84 -2.31
N GLY A 23 12.19 -4.99 -2.59
CA GLY A 23 13.52 -5.31 -2.09
C GLY A 23 13.81 -6.80 -2.04
N ALA A 24 15.08 -7.15 -1.87
CA ALA A 24 15.52 -8.54 -1.79
C ALA A 24 15.23 -9.17 -0.41
N THR A 25 15.13 -8.35 0.63
CA THR A 25 14.87 -8.81 2.01
C THR A 25 13.56 -8.27 2.56
N GLU A 26 12.99 -8.93 3.57
CA GLU A 26 11.76 -8.43 4.23
C GLU A 26 11.98 -7.05 4.89
N VAL A 27 13.16 -6.83 5.48
CA VAL A 27 13.50 -5.54 6.10
C VAL A 27 13.51 -4.41 5.07
N GLU A 28 14.10 -4.66 3.90
CA GLU A 28 14.13 -3.70 2.80
C GLU A 28 12.73 -3.44 2.24
N ARG A 29 11.95 -4.50 2.04
CA ARG A 29 10.57 -4.39 1.56
C ARG A 29 9.70 -3.54 2.49
N GLN A 30 9.81 -3.73 3.80
CA GLN A 30 9.06 -2.90 4.75
C GLN A 30 9.54 -1.46 4.79
N LYS A 31 10.85 -1.23 4.80
CA LYS A 31 11.39 0.13 4.75
C LYS A 31 10.90 0.88 3.51
N ASN A 32 10.90 0.23 2.35
CA ASN A 32 10.44 0.85 1.11
C ASN A 32 8.92 1.01 1.08
N LEU A 33 8.15 0.05 1.62
CA LEU A 33 6.70 0.18 1.76
C LEU A 33 6.33 1.38 2.63
N ASP A 34 7.07 1.63 3.71
CA ASP A 34 6.83 2.77 4.60
C ASP A 34 7.06 4.12 3.89
N ILE A 35 8.03 4.20 2.98
CA ILE A 35 8.23 5.39 2.12
C ILE A 35 6.99 5.63 1.26
N PHE A 36 6.44 4.59 0.63
CA PHE A 36 5.22 4.71 -0.18
C PHE A 36 4.01 5.13 0.66
N LYS A 37 3.83 4.53 1.84
CA LYS A 37 2.75 4.89 2.78
C LYS A 37 2.85 6.36 3.20
N ALA A 38 4.06 6.83 3.52
CA ALA A 38 4.30 8.21 3.90
C ALA A 38 4.03 9.20 2.75
N TRP A 39 4.42 8.85 1.52
CA TRP A 39 4.19 9.68 0.33
C TRP A 39 2.72 9.76 -0.06
N VAL A 40 2.01 8.63 -0.10
CA VAL A 40 0.58 8.60 -0.41
C VAL A 40 -0.26 9.24 0.70
N GLY A 41 0.20 9.15 1.95
CA GLY A 41 -0.54 9.64 3.11
C GLY A 41 -1.63 8.64 3.51
N ASN A 42 -2.82 8.75 2.89
CA ASN A 42 -3.90 7.81 3.15
C ASN A 42 -3.73 6.50 2.38
N TRP A 43 -3.25 5.45 3.05
CA TRP A 43 -3.06 4.13 2.46
C TRP A 43 -4.34 3.29 2.52
N SER A 44 -5.17 3.37 1.47
CA SER A 44 -6.40 2.58 1.34
C SER A 44 -6.23 1.42 0.35
N LEU A 45 -6.67 0.22 0.75
CA LEU A 45 -6.71 -0.98 -0.12
C LEU A 45 -8.07 -1.18 -0.80
N LYS A 46 -9.02 -0.25 -0.61
CA LYS A 46 -10.35 -0.30 -1.23
C LYS A 46 -10.24 -0.14 -2.74
N ARG A 47 -11.20 -0.70 -3.49
CA ARG A 47 -11.34 -0.36 -4.90
C ARG A 47 -11.98 1.02 -5.03
N PHE A 48 -11.80 1.66 -6.18
CA PHE A 48 -12.39 2.98 -6.45
C PHE A 48 -13.91 3.05 -6.20
N PRO A 49 -14.73 2.06 -6.61
CA PRO A 49 -16.17 2.08 -6.31
C PRO A 49 -16.52 2.00 -4.82
N ASP A 50 -15.62 1.44 -4.01
CA ASP A 50 -15.80 1.27 -2.56
C ASP A 50 -15.20 2.43 -1.75
N SER A 51 -14.58 3.40 -2.44
CA SER A 51 -13.89 4.54 -1.83
C SER A 51 -14.85 5.72 -1.65
N ASN A 52 -14.64 6.54 -0.62
CA ASN A 52 -15.44 7.75 -0.38
C ASN A 52 -14.61 9.04 -0.63
N MET A 53 -15.26 10.21 -0.61
CA MET A 53 -14.56 11.49 -0.83
C MET A 53 -13.50 11.80 0.23
N GLU A 54 -13.65 11.33 1.46
CA GLU A 54 -12.66 11.52 2.52
C GLU A 54 -11.40 10.69 2.25
N ASP A 55 -11.57 9.45 1.79
CA ASP A 55 -10.49 8.56 1.41
C ASP A 55 -9.62 9.23 0.33
N LEU A 56 -10.26 9.85 -0.66
CA LEU A 56 -9.60 10.52 -1.78
C LEU A 56 -8.94 11.85 -1.38
N LYS A 57 -9.58 12.67 -0.54
CA LYS A 57 -9.03 13.96 -0.08
C LYS A 57 -7.77 13.81 0.76
N ASN A 58 -7.63 12.69 1.47
CA ASN A 58 -6.48 12.42 2.31
C ASN A 58 -5.27 11.82 1.55
N ILE A 59 -5.39 11.63 0.23
CA ILE A 59 -4.27 11.25 -0.65
C ILE A 59 -3.38 12.49 -0.87
N LYS A 60 -2.14 12.43 -0.40
CA LYS A 60 -1.20 13.58 -0.36
C LYS A 60 -0.18 13.63 -1.49
N VAL A 61 -0.19 12.63 -2.37
CA VAL A 61 0.75 12.37 -3.47
C VAL A 61 1.26 13.67 -4.11
N LYS A 62 2.47 14.09 -3.72
CA LYS A 62 3.15 15.26 -4.28
C LYS A 62 3.99 14.84 -5.49
N TYR A 63 4.01 15.69 -6.52
CA TYR A 63 4.83 15.53 -7.72
C TYR A 63 6.30 15.87 -7.44
#